data_AF-A0A972DQK1-F1
#
_entry.id   AF-A0A972DQK1-F1
#
_cell.length_a   1.000
_cell.length_b   1.000
_cell.length_c   1.000
_cell.angle_alpha   90.00
_cell.angle_beta   90.00
_cell.angle_gamma   90.00
#
_symmetry.space_group_name_H-M   'P 1'
#
loop_
_entity.id
_entity.type
_entity.pdbx_description
1 polymer ?
#
loop_
_entity_poly.entity_id
_entity_poly.type
_entity_poly.pdbx_seq_one_letter_code
_entity_poly.pdbx_strand_id
1 'polypeptide(L)'
;MSQDINVLALVKGGERYVFLYDDSSRAETLRTLGRYASNPELSFTWYDAAVLSQKIRQESQKHAIHRRFQVSLPTDTDEIA
;
A
#
# COMPACT_ATOMS: atom_id res chain seq x y z
N MET A 1 6.56 -15.83 6.65
CA MET A 1 6.77 -14.45 6.15
C MET A 1 5.40 -13.84 5.96
N SER A 2 4.95 -13.01 6.91
CA SER A 2 3.64 -12.37 6.85
C SER A 2 3.68 -11.26 5.79
N GLN A 3 2.89 -11.40 4.73
CA GLN A 3 2.75 -10.37 3.71
C GLN A 3 1.77 -9.31 4.24
N ASP A 4 2.27 -8.13 4.57
CA ASP A 4 1.43 -7.00 4.99
C ASP A 4 0.67 -6.47 3.76
N ILE A 5 -0.64 -6.72 3.70
CA ILE A 5 -1.51 -6.25 2.62
C ILE A 5 -2.05 -4.87 2.97
N ASN A 6 -1.91 -3.93 2.04
CA ASN A 6 -2.49 -2.60 2.09
C ASN A 6 -3.75 -2.55 1.23
N VAL A 7 -4.75 -1.79 1.67
CA VAL A 7 -6.02 -1.61 0.95
C VAL A 7 -6.33 -0.12 0.79
N LEU A 8 -6.64 0.29 -0.44
CA LEU A 8 -7.16 1.62 -0.76
C LEU A 8 -8.56 1.50 -1.35
N ALA A 9 -9.50 2.26 -0.81
CA ALA A 9 -10.86 2.33 -1.30
C ALA A 9 -11.22 3.77 -1.68
N LEU A 10 -11.83 3.94 -2.85
CA LEU A 10 -12.42 5.19 -3.33
C LEU A 10 -13.86 4.92 -3.77
N VAL A 11 -14.78 5.73 -3.27
CA VAL A 11 -16.19 5.71 -3.69
C VAL A 11 -16.46 6.99 -4.47
N LYS A 12 -16.97 6.86 -5.68
CA LYS A 12 -17.30 8.00 -6.55
C LYS A 12 -18.62 7.76 -7.26
N GLY A 13 -19.65 8.48 -6.82
CA GLY A 13 -21.02 8.24 -7.28
C GLY A 13 -21.44 6.79 -6.99
N GLY A 14 -21.81 6.05 -8.04
CA GLY A 14 -22.18 4.63 -7.96
C GLY A 14 -21.00 3.65 -8.04
N GLU A 15 -19.79 4.14 -8.33
CA GLU A 15 -18.62 3.30 -8.56
C GLU A 15 -17.74 3.18 -7.31
N ARG A 16 -17.18 1.98 -7.12
CA ARG A 16 -16.29 1.65 -6.00
C ARG A 16 -15.01 1.05 -6.55
N TYR A 17 -13.89 1.72 -6.24
CA TYR A 17 -12.57 1.30 -6.64
C TYR A 17 -11.81 0.80 -5.41
N VAL A 18 -11.42 -0.47 -5.42
CA VAL A 18 -10.67 -1.10 -4.33
C VAL A 18 -9.35 -1.62 -4.89
N PHE A 19 -8.23 -1.11 -4.37
CA PHE A 19 -6.89 -1.54 -4.73
C PHE A 19 -6.24 -2.23 -3.54
N LEU A 20 -5.95 -3.52 -3.69
CA LEU A 20 -5.15 -4.28 -2.75
C LEU A 20 -3.73 -4.39 -3.28
N TYR A 21 -2.74 -4.19 -2.41
CA TYR A 21 -1.35 -4.29 -2.80
C TYR A 21 -0.46 -4.63 -1.61
N ASP A 22 0.64 -5.29 -1.90
CA ASP A 22 1.74 -5.48 -0.96
C ASP A 22 2.95 -4.64 -1.37
N ASP A 23 4.02 -4.77 -0.61
CA ASP A 23 5.25 -4.03 -0.83
C ASP A 23 5.88 -4.27 -2.22
N SER A 24 5.70 -5.48 -2.78
CA SER A 24 6.26 -5.91 -4.07
C SER A 24 5.41 -5.43 -5.24
N SER A 25 4.10 -5.35 -5.08
CA SER A 25 3.16 -4.97 -6.13
C SER A 25 2.94 -3.45 -6.24
N ARG A 26 3.54 -2.62 -5.36
CA ARG A 26 3.38 -1.15 -5.36
C ARG A 26 3.55 -0.48 -6.73
N ALA A 27 4.62 -0.84 -7.45
CA ALA A 27 4.90 -0.25 -8.76
C ALA A 27 3.83 -0.62 -9.80
N GLU A 28 3.26 -1.83 -9.69
CA GLU A 28 2.13 -2.24 -10.52
C GLU A 28 0.85 -1.49 -10.14
N THR A 29 0.56 -1.34 -8.84
CA THR A 29 -0.60 -0.57 -8.36
C THR A 29 -0.57 0.86 -8.88
N LEU A 30 0.57 1.56 -8.81
CA LEU A 30 0.72 2.91 -9.36
C LEU A 30 0.45 2.97 -10.87
N ARG A 31 0.93 1.96 -11.64
CA ARG A 31 0.64 1.86 -13.08
C ARG A 31 -0.85 1.62 -13.34
N THR A 32 -1.51 0.82 -12.51
CA THR A 32 -2.95 0.56 -12.62
C THR A 32 -3.78 1.81 -12.31
N LEU A 33 -3.40 2.62 -11.32
CA LEU A 33 -4.04 3.92 -11.06
C LEU A 33 -3.98 4.83 -12.30
N GLY A 34 -2.82 4.89 -12.97
CA GLY A 34 -2.66 5.65 -14.21
C GLY A 34 -3.54 5.14 -15.36
N ARG A 35 -3.61 3.80 -15.53
CA ARG A 35 -4.48 3.17 -16.54
C ARG A 35 -5.96 3.49 -16.29
N TYR A 36 -6.41 3.48 -15.03
CA TYR A 36 -7.79 3.78 -14.68
C TYR A 36 -8.12 5.25 -14.96
N ALA A 37 -7.20 6.16 -14.62
CA ALA A 37 -7.36 7.59 -14.89
C ALA A 37 -7.35 7.95 -16.38
N SER A 38 -6.71 7.14 -17.21
CA SER A 38 -6.73 7.30 -18.67
C SER A 38 -7.97 6.71 -19.35
N ASN A 39 -8.81 5.96 -18.62
CA ASN A 39 -9.99 5.32 -19.19
C ASN A 39 -11.22 6.25 -19.06
N PRO A 40 -11.73 6.84 -20.16
CA PRO A 40 -12.87 7.76 -20.10
C PRO A 40 -14.19 7.09 -19.71
N GLU A 41 -14.29 5.75 -19.77
CA GLU A 41 -15.48 5.00 -19.35
C GLU A 41 -15.60 4.87 -17.83
N LEU A 42 -14.55 5.23 -17.08
CA LEU A 42 -14.53 5.20 -15.62
C LEU A 42 -14.73 6.61 -15.06
N SER A 43 -15.44 6.75 -13.95
CA SER A 43 -15.47 8.04 -13.22
C SER A 43 -14.14 8.34 -12.53
N PHE A 44 -13.18 7.43 -12.57
CA PHE A 44 -11.86 7.56 -11.96
C PHE A 44 -10.97 8.55 -12.74
N THR A 45 -10.56 9.65 -12.10
CA THR A 45 -9.82 10.74 -12.76
C THR A 45 -8.32 10.73 -12.44
N TRP A 46 -7.54 11.50 -13.21
CA TRP A 46 -6.12 11.76 -12.89
C TRP A 46 -5.90 12.39 -11.51
N TYR A 47 -6.86 13.18 -11.01
CA TYR A 47 -6.83 13.71 -9.65
C TYR A 47 -6.93 12.60 -8.61
N ASP A 48 -7.86 11.67 -8.80
CA ASP A 48 -8.03 10.50 -7.93
C ASP A 48 -6.76 9.63 -7.93
N ALA A 49 -6.17 9.38 -9.10
CA ALA A 49 -4.90 8.68 -9.24
C ALA A 49 -3.76 9.37 -8.46
N ALA A 50 -3.65 10.69 -8.54
CA ALA A 50 -2.61 11.45 -7.86
C ALA A 50 -2.74 11.36 -6.33
N VAL A 51 -3.97 11.56 -5.81
CA VAL A 51 -4.25 11.46 -4.38
C VAL A 51 -3.98 10.06 -3.85
N LEU A 52 -4.45 9.01 -4.54
CA LEU A 52 -4.18 7.63 -4.12
C LEU A 52 -2.70 7.25 -4.25
N SER A 53 -2.02 7.71 -5.30
CA SER A 53 -0.57 7.48 -5.47
C SER A 53 0.25 8.12 -4.34
N GLN A 54 -0.15 9.30 -3.86
CA GLN A 54 0.48 9.93 -2.72
C GLN A 54 0.30 9.10 -1.43
N LYS A 55 -0.91 8.56 -1.19
CA LYS A 55 -1.18 7.68 -0.05
C LYS A 55 -0.31 6.42 -0.08
N ILE A 56 -0.18 5.76 -1.24
CA ILE A 56 0.70 4.58 -1.40
C ILE A 56 2.14 4.91 -0.99
N ARG A 57 2.65 6.06 -1.42
CA ARG A 57 4.01 6.51 -1.10
C ARG A 57 4.19 6.80 0.39
N GLN A 58 3.21 7.44 1.04
CA GLN A 58 3.28 7.75 2.48
C GLN A 58 3.21 6.50 3.36
N GLU A 59 2.33 5.54 3.02
CA GLU A 59 2.22 4.28 3.78
C GLU A 59 3.49 3.43 3.68
N SER A 60 4.22 3.50 2.55
CA SER A 60 5.53 2.85 2.43
C SER A 60 6.56 3.39 3.44
N GLN A 61 6.54 4.69 3.73
CA GLN A 61 7.46 5.30 4.67
C GLN A 61 7.14 4.87 6.10
N LYS A 62 5.85 4.82 6.48
CA LYS A 62 5.43 4.37 7.81
C LYS A 62 5.79 2.91 8.07
N HIS A 63 5.55 2.02 7.11
CA HIS A 63 5.92 0.59 7.24
C HIS A 63 7.44 0.40 7.28
N ALA A 64 8.21 1.13 6.48
CA ALA A 64 9.66 1.05 6.52
C ALA A 64 10.23 1.52 7.88
N ILE A 65 9.62 2.54 8.49
CA ILE A 65 9.99 3.02 9.83
C ILE A 65 9.66 1.94 10.87
N HIS A 66 8.44 1.38 10.86
CA HIS A 66 8.06 0.32 11.80
C HIS A 66 8.93 -0.94 11.69
N ARG A 67 9.27 -1.38 10.47
CA ARG A 67 10.10 -2.57 10.27
C ARG A 67 11.55 -2.34 10.72
N ARG A 68 12.08 -1.10 10.63
CA ARG A 68 13.40 -0.73 11.15
C ARG A 68 13.49 -0.73 12.68
N PHE A 69 12.37 -0.49 13.37
CA PHE A 69 12.30 -0.58 14.83
C PHE A 69 12.08 -2.00 15.36
N GLN A 70 11.89 -2.99 14.48
CA GLN A 70 11.67 -4.38 14.84
C GLN A 70 12.97 -5.22 14.88
N VAL A 71 14.13 -4.58 15.05
CA VAL A 71 15.42 -5.26 15.20
C VAL A 71 15.56 -5.83 16.62
N SER A 72 15.49 -7.16 16.67
CA SER A 72 15.99 -8.13 17.66
C SER A 72 15.66 -7.90 19.13
N LEU A 73 14.70 -8.69 19.66
CA LEU A 73 14.78 -9.10 21.08
C LEU A 73 16.11 -9.84 21.29
N PRO A 74 16.89 -9.53 22.35
CA PRO A 74 17.95 -10.42 22.76
C PRO A 74 17.30 -11.75 23.11
N THR A 75 17.71 -12.81 22.41
CA THR A 75 17.40 -14.18 22.82
C THR A 75 17.96 -14.33 24.23
N ASP A 76 17.06 -14.44 25.21
CA ASP A 76 17.44 -14.58 26.60
C ASP A 76 18.41 -15.75 26.70
N THR A 77 19.62 -15.41 27.10
CA THR A 77 20.64 -16.37 27.49
C THR A 77 20.27 -16.73 28.90
N ASP A 78 19.58 -17.85 29.14
CA ASP A 78 19.68 -18.54 30.41
C ASP A 78 19.03 -19.94 30.41
N GLU A 79 19.67 -20.80 31.19
CA GLU A 79 19.24 -22.11 31.68
C GLU A 79 19.17 -23.30 30.72
N ILE A 80 20.30 -24.02 30.62
CA ILE A 80 20.27 -25.44 30.98
C ILE A 80 21.51 -25.76 31.83
N ALA A 81 21.31 -25.81 33.14
CA ALA A 81 22.23 -26.41 34.10
C ALA A 81 22.08 -27.94 34.11
#